data_AF-A0A532EYV8-F1
#
_entry.id   AF-A0A532EYV8-F1
#
_cell.length_a   1.000
_cell.length_b   1.000
_cell.length_c   1.000
_cell.angle_alpha   90.00
_cell.angle_beta   90.00
_cell.angle_gamma   90.00
#
_symmetry.space_group_name_H-M   'P 1'
#
loop_
_entity.id
_entity.type
_entity.pdbx_description
1 polymer ?
#
loop_
_entity_poly.entity_id
_entity_poly.type
_entity_poly.pdbx_seq_one_letter_code
_entity_poly.pdbx_strand_id
1 'polypeptide(L)'
;MMTTQTPTDAQLKDQAIRQALGGDTTEARQTANEIVDKRYLREAWQMMLFVESERGNVQAVKDTIVSCPDPSLLASHFYLELPQVFVKAGDRSGAIEIAKAMGDAGVLPLIGIAAHLAEDGDIVGVREALSHIDEDLRAMIMRKVSAYQPKIQRLDGLNLVGDQAAETNSLAA
;
A
#
# COMPACT_ATOMS: atom_id res chain seq x y z
N MET A 1 -40.58 -17.96 22.93
CA MET A 1 -40.28 -17.58 21.54
C MET A 1 -39.23 -16.48 21.60
N MET A 2 -38.00 -16.74 21.16
CA MET A 2 -36.99 -15.69 21.02
C MET A 2 -37.36 -14.87 19.78
N THR A 3 -37.78 -13.63 19.97
CA THR A 3 -37.85 -12.65 18.90
C THR A 3 -36.42 -12.32 18.48
N THR A 4 -35.95 -12.89 17.37
CA THR A 4 -34.74 -12.43 16.70
C THR A 4 -35.05 -11.07 16.09
N GLN A 5 -34.75 -10.02 16.85
CA GLN A 5 -34.84 -8.66 16.36
C GLN A 5 -33.80 -8.49 15.24
N THR A 6 -34.23 -8.03 14.07
CA THR A 6 -33.31 -7.73 12.97
C THR A 6 -32.34 -6.64 13.45
N PRO A 7 -31.01 -6.86 13.31
CA PRO A 7 -30.02 -5.85 13.70
C PRO A 7 -30.23 -4.55 12.91
N THR A 8 -29.96 -3.41 13.54
CA THR A 8 -29.91 -2.12 12.84
C THR A 8 -28.59 -1.98 12.08
N ASP A 9 -28.54 -1.11 11.06
CA ASP A 9 -27.30 -0.80 10.33
C ASP A 9 -26.15 -0.35 11.24
N ALA A 10 -26.46 0.38 12.33
CA ALA A 10 -25.46 0.75 13.32
C ALA A 10 -24.92 -0.47 14.09
N GLN A 11 -25.78 -1.44 14.43
CA GLN A 11 -25.38 -2.68 15.09
C GLN A 11 -24.57 -3.58 14.14
N LEU A 12 -24.97 -3.65 12.86
CA LEU A 12 -24.23 -4.38 11.83
C LEU A 12 -22.84 -3.78 11.62
N LYS A 13 -22.72 -2.44 11.56
CA LYS A 13 -21.42 -1.75 11.51
C LYS A 13 -20.53 -2.15 12.69
N ASP A 14 -21.03 -2.03 13.92
CA ASP A 14 -20.26 -2.34 15.13
C ASP A 14 -19.90 -3.84 15.21
N GLN A 15 -20.74 -4.71 14.65
CA GLN A 15 -20.45 -6.14 14.53
C GLN A 15 -19.33 -6.41 13.52
N ALA A 16 -19.42 -5.86 12.31
CA ALA A 16 -18.39 -6.01 11.28
C ALA A 16 -17.01 -5.53 11.77
N ILE A 17 -16.96 -4.38 12.44
CA ILE A 17 -15.72 -3.85 13.03
C ILE A 17 -15.17 -4.81 14.10
N ARG A 18 -16.04 -5.35 14.97
CA ARG A 18 -15.61 -6.32 15.99
C ARG A 18 -15.10 -7.63 15.37
N GLN A 19 -15.73 -8.13 14.32
CA GLN A 19 -15.26 -9.32 13.60
C GLN A 19 -13.89 -9.07 12.95
N ALA A 20 -13.68 -7.92 12.31
CA ALA A 20 -12.39 -7.54 11.75
C ALA A 20 -11.31 -7.40 12.85
N LEU A 21 -11.64 -6.79 13.99
CA LEU A 21 -10.78 -6.76 15.18
C LEU A 21 -10.54 -8.16 15.78
N GLY A 22 -11.44 -9.12 15.58
CA GLY A 22 -11.23 -10.53 15.90
C GLY A 22 -10.32 -11.26 14.90
N GLY A 23 -10.07 -10.67 13.73
CA GLY A 23 -9.36 -11.31 12.61
C GLY A 23 -10.27 -12.11 11.68
N ASP A 24 -11.58 -12.13 11.92
CA ASP A 24 -12.55 -12.75 11.03
C ASP A 24 -12.97 -11.79 9.91
N THR A 25 -12.07 -11.62 8.94
CA THR A 25 -12.25 -10.67 7.84
C THR A 25 -13.33 -11.13 6.87
N THR A 26 -13.58 -12.44 6.78
CA THR A 26 -14.62 -12.99 5.89
C THR A 26 -16.01 -12.71 6.44
N GLU A 27 -16.25 -13.02 7.72
CA GLU A 27 -17.54 -12.69 8.35
C GLU A 27 -17.75 -11.19 8.43
N ALA A 28 -16.71 -10.40 8.76
CA ALA A 28 -16.81 -8.95 8.80
C ALA A 28 -17.34 -8.36 7.49
N ARG A 29 -16.83 -8.83 6.34
CA ARG A 29 -17.30 -8.40 5.02
C ARG A 29 -18.74 -8.84 4.74
N GLN A 30 -19.13 -10.04 5.16
CA GLN A 30 -20.51 -10.51 5.02
C GLN A 30 -21.47 -9.62 5.81
N THR A 31 -21.16 -9.34 7.07
CA THR A 31 -21.95 -8.45 7.91
C THR A 31 -21.98 -7.01 7.37
N ALA A 32 -20.86 -6.49 6.88
CA ALA A 32 -20.83 -5.16 6.26
C ALA A 32 -21.73 -5.07 5.02
N ASN A 33 -21.82 -6.13 4.22
CA ASN A 33 -22.69 -6.18 3.04
C ASN A 33 -24.20 -6.20 3.37
N GLU A 34 -24.58 -6.45 4.61
CA GLU A 34 -25.97 -6.38 5.07
C GLU A 34 -26.41 -4.94 5.38
N ILE A 35 -25.45 -4.00 5.51
CA ILE A 35 -25.73 -2.59 5.85
C ILE A 35 -26.32 -1.85 4.64
N VAL A 36 -27.50 -1.26 4.83
CA VAL A 36 -28.21 -0.54 3.74
C VAL A 36 -27.85 0.95 3.72
N ASP A 37 -27.76 1.58 4.88
CA ASP A 37 -27.38 2.98 5.01
C ASP A 37 -25.93 3.20 4.57
N LYS A 38 -25.76 4.00 3.51
CA LYS A 38 -24.47 4.25 2.88
C LYS A 38 -23.43 4.86 3.82
N ARG A 39 -23.85 5.63 4.81
CA ARG A 39 -22.93 6.23 5.78
C ARG A 39 -22.38 5.15 6.71
N TYR A 40 -23.25 4.30 7.27
CA TYR A 40 -22.80 3.20 8.12
C TYR A 40 -21.99 2.16 7.35
N LEU A 41 -22.39 1.87 6.12
CA LEU A 41 -21.65 1.00 5.22
C LEU A 41 -20.23 1.52 5.01
N ARG A 42 -20.10 2.80 4.60
CA ARG A 42 -18.79 3.42 4.39
C ARG A 42 -17.94 3.41 5.66
N GLU A 43 -18.50 3.79 6.81
CA GLU A 43 -17.78 3.74 8.09
C GLU A 43 -17.29 2.31 8.43
N ALA A 44 -18.10 1.27 8.19
CA ALA A 44 -17.70 -0.13 8.40
C ALA A 44 -16.49 -0.50 7.55
N TRP A 45 -16.57 -0.30 6.23
CA TRP A 45 -15.50 -0.65 5.30
C TRP A 45 -14.21 0.14 5.57
N GLN A 46 -14.33 1.43 5.92
CA GLN A 46 -13.17 2.25 6.25
C GLN A 46 -12.44 1.73 7.49
N MET A 47 -13.17 1.36 8.54
CA MET A 47 -12.61 0.83 9.78
C MET A 47 -12.04 -0.58 9.60
N MET A 48 -12.70 -1.44 8.82
CA MET A 48 -12.18 -2.77 8.49
C MET A 48 -10.85 -2.67 7.74
N LEU A 49 -10.79 -1.85 6.69
CA LEU A 49 -9.58 -1.62 5.91
C LEU A 49 -8.43 -1.09 6.79
N PHE A 50 -8.73 -0.16 7.69
CA PHE A 50 -7.75 0.35 8.65
C PHE A 50 -7.22 -0.74 9.60
N VAL A 51 -8.11 -1.56 10.19
CA VAL A 51 -7.71 -2.65 11.09
C VAL A 51 -6.81 -3.67 10.37
N GLU A 52 -7.14 -4.01 9.13
CA GLU A 52 -6.36 -4.95 8.34
C GLU A 52 -5.00 -4.38 7.91
N SER A 53 -4.95 -3.08 7.57
CA SER A 53 -3.70 -2.40 7.23
C SER A 53 -2.74 -2.33 8.41
N GLU A 54 -3.25 -2.02 9.61
CA GLU A 54 -2.44 -1.95 10.84
C GLU A 54 -1.83 -3.31 11.22
N ARG A 55 -2.48 -4.41 10.81
CA ARG A 55 -1.98 -5.78 11.02
C ARG A 55 -0.96 -6.21 9.97
N GLY A 56 -0.77 -5.42 8.92
CA GLY A 56 0.07 -5.78 7.79
C GLY A 56 -0.45 -6.99 6.99
N ASN A 57 -1.73 -7.34 7.11
CA ASN A 57 -2.30 -8.47 6.38
C ASN A 57 -2.66 -8.03 4.95
N VAL A 58 -1.66 -8.06 4.06
CA VAL A 58 -1.78 -7.64 2.66
C VAL A 58 -2.95 -8.33 1.95
N GLN A 59 -3.15 -9.64 2.18
CA GLN A 59 -4.24 -10.35 1.50
C GLN A 59 -5.61 -9.88 1.98
N ALA A 60 -5.79 -9.69 3.29
CA ALA A 60 -7.04 -9.17 3.82
C ALA A 60 -7.35 -7.76 3.29
N VAL A 61 -6.33 -6.88 3.24
CA VAL A 61 -6.45 -5.55 2.66
C VAL A 61 -6.92 -5.61 1.20
N LYS A 62 -6.31 -6.47 0.38
CA LYS A 62 -6.73 -6.69 -1.02
C LYS A 62 -8.17 -7.14 -1.11
N ASP A 63 -8.54 -8.16 -0.34
CA ASP A 63 -9.88 -8.74 -0.35
C ASP A 63 -10.94 -7.70 0.05
N THR A 64 -10.64 -6.87 1.04
CA THR A 64 -11.53 -5.79 1.50
C THR A 64 -11.70 -4.69 0.48
N ILE A 65 -10.63 -4.26 -0.19
CA ILE A 65 -10.70 -3.26 -1.26
C ILE A 65 -11.55 -3.78 -2.43
N VAL A 66 -11.32 -5.02 -2.86
CA VAL A 66 -12.05 -5.63 -4.00
C VAL A 66 -13.52 -5.91 -3.65
N SER A 67 -13.82 -6.23 -2.39
CA SER A 67 -15.18 -6.54 -1.95
C SER A 67 -16.02 -5.29 -1.64
N CYS A 68 -15.39 -4.13 -1.45
CA CYS A 68 -16.11 -2.92 -1.09
C CYS A 68 -16.98 -2.43 -2.26
N PRO A 69 -18.29 -2.20 -2.06
CA PRO A 69 -19.16 -1.71 -3.12
C PRO A 69 -18.96 -0.22 -3.43
N ASP A 70 -18.20 0.53 -2.61
CA ASP A 70 -17.90 1.94 -2.82
C ASP A 70 -16.54 2.10 -3.54
N PRO A 71 -16.52 2.39 -4.86
CA PRO A 71 -15.26 2.55 -5.60
C PRO A 71 -14.47 3.79 -5.15
N SER A 72 -15.08 4.70 -4.39
CA SER A 72 -14.43 5.90 -3.86
C SER A 72 -13.82 5.69 -2.47
N LEU A 73 -13.80 4.45 -1.96
CA LEU A 73 -13.22 4.13 -0.65
C LEU A 73 -11.79 4.69 -0.55
N LEU A 74 -10.96 4.39 -1.55
CA LEU A 74 -9.54 4.75 -1.58
C LEU A 74 -9.25 6.20 -1.98
N ALA A 75 -10.24 6.94 -2.48
CA ALA A 75 -10.04 8.33 -2.94
C ALA A 75 -9.79 9.32 -1.78
N SER A 76 -9.78 8.85 -0.53
CA SER A 76 -9.53 9.67 0.64
C SER A 76 -8.05 9.68 1.04
N HIS A 77 -7.57 10.84 1.48
CA HIS A 77 -6.22 11.01 2.05
C HIS A 77 -5.98 10.21 3.35
N PHE A 78 -7.01 9.59 3.93
CA PHE A 78 -6.83 8.67 5.07
C PHE A 78 -5.94 7.46 4.73
N TYR A 79 -5.78 7.12 3.44
CA TYR A 79 -5.08 5.91 3.00
C TYR A 79 -3.68 6.15 2.42
N LEU A 80 -3.07 7.32 2.64
CA LEU A 80 -1.74 7.64 2.09
C LEU A 80 -0.65 6.62 2.48
N GLU A 81 -0.76 6.01 3.66
CA GLU A 81 0.18 5.00 4.15
C GLU A 81 -0.15 3.58 3.66
N LEU A 82 -1.32 3.37 3.07
CA LEU A 82 -1.79 2.04 2.67
C LEU A 82 -0.85 1.36 1.67
N PRO A 83 -0.32 2.03 0.62
CA PRO A 83 0.67 1.42 -0.27
C PRO A 83 1.94 0.94 0.45
N GLN A 84 2.32 1.56 1.57
CA GLN A 84 3.50 1.12 2.33
C GLN A 84 3.30 -0.24 2.99
N VAL A 85 2.07 -0.64 3.29
CA VAL A 85 1.78 -1.99 3.80
C VAL A 85 2.27 -3.05 2.80
N PHE A 86 2.05 -2.81 1.52
CA PHE A 86 2.48 -3.68 0.44
C PHE A 86 4.00 -3.63 0.22
N VAL A 87 4.59 -2.43 0.26
CA VAL A 87 6.05 -2.26 0.16
C VAL A 87 6.77 -3.04 1.28
N LYS A 88 6.31 -2.91 2.53
CA LYS A 88 6.90 -3.62 3.68
C LYS A 88 6.77 -5.14 3.58
N ALA A 89 5.73 -5.63 2.90
CA ALA A 89 5.54 -7.04 2.61
C ALA A 89 6.29 -7.54 1.36
N GLY A 90 7.02 -6.66 0.65
CA GLY A 90 7.70 -6.97 -0.60
C GLY A 90 6.79 -7.04 -1.83
N ASP A 91 5.51 -6.71 -1.70
CA ASP A 91 4.53 -6.69 -2.79
C ASP A 91 4.57 -5.35 -3.54
N ARG A 92 5.62 -5.16 -4.34
CA ARG A 92 5.86 -3.92 -5.08
C ARG A 92 4.74 -3.61 -6.08
N SER A 93 4.31 -4.62 -6.85
CA SER A 93 3.23 -4.45 -7.83
C SER A 93 1.92 -4.08 -7.14
N GLY A 94 1.58 -4.74 -6.03
CA GLY A 94 0.40 -4.39 -5.23
C GLY A 94 0.46 -2.96 -4.68
N ALA A 95 1.64 -2.50 -4.24
CA ALA A 95 1.82 -1.11 -3.77
C ALA A 95 1.50 -0.10 -4.87
N ILE A 96 2.00 -0.34 -6.10
CA ILE A 96 1.76 0.54 -7.25
C ILE A 96 0.28 0.50 -7.66
N GLU A 97 -0.33 -0.68 -7.72
CA GLU A 97 -1.75 -0.86 -8.09
C GLU A 97 -2.68 -0.12 -7.12
N ILE A 98 -2.48 -0.28 -5.82
CA ILE A 98 -3.29 0.41 -4.81
C ILE A 98 -3.07 1.92 -4.88
N ALA A 99 -1.82 2.38 -5.01
CA ALA A 99 -1.56 3.81 -5.15
C ALA A 99 -2.25 4.40 -6.40
N LYS A 100 -2.27 3.67 -7.54
CA LYS A 100 -3.04 4.09 -8.73
C LYS A 100 -4.54 4.12 -8.46
N ALA A 101 -5.09 3.14 -7.75
CA ALA A 101 -6.51 3.08 -7.41
C ALA A 101 -6.98 4.23 -6.49
N MET A 102 -6.06 4.87 -5.77
CA MET A 102 -6.35 6.06 -4.95
C MET A 102 -6.56 7.35 -5.78
N GLY A 103 -6.30 7.33 -7.08
CA GLY A 103 -6.44 8.51 -7.95
C GLY A 103 -5.50 9.64 -7.53
N ASP A 104 -6.01 10.86 -7.42
CA ASP A 104 -5.22 12.05 -7.05
C ASP A 104 -4.55 11.90 -5.68
N ALA A 105 -5.20 11.24 -4.71
CA ALA A 105 -4.61 10.94 -3.40
C ALA A 105 -3.41 9.99 -3.51
N GLY A 106 -3.32 9.23 -4.60
CA GLY A 106 -2.25 8.29 -4.90
C GLY A 106 -0.95 8.90 -5.42
N VAL A 107 -0.96 10.18 -5.86
CA VAL A 107 0.22 10.82 -6.45
C VAL A 107 1.40 10.84 -5.48
N LEU A 108 1.18 11.23 -4.22
CA LEU A 108 2.24 11.26 -3.21
C LEU A 108 2.80 9.85 -2.91
N PRO A 109 1.97 8.83 -2.67
CA PRO A 109 2.46 7.45 -2.55
C PRO A 109 3.26 6.97 -3.76
N LEU A 110 2.81 7.26 -5.00
CA LEU A 110 3.53 6.85 -6.22
C LEU A 110 4.92 7.50 -6.30
N ILE A 111 5.06 8.77 -5.89
CA ILE A 111 6.36 9.45 -5.81
C ILE A 111 7.25 8.78 -4.76
N GLY A 112 6.71 8.44 -3.59
CA GLY A 112 7.46 7.75 -2.53
C GLY A 112 7.96 6.37 -2.96
N ILE A 113 7.10 5.60 -3.63
CA ILE A 113 7.45 4.30 -4.22
C ILE A 113 8.54 4.47 -5.28
N ALA A 114 8.38 5.43 -6.20
CA ALA A 114 9.37 5.71 -7.24
C ALA A 114 10.74 6.13 -6.65
N ALA A 115 10.76 6.86 -5.54
CA ALA A 115 12.01 7.20 -4.86
C ALA A 115 12.74 5.95 -4.35
N HIS A 116 12.04 5.03 -3.69
CA HIS A 116 12.62 3.77 -3.22
C HIS A 116 13.13 2.91 -4.39
N LEU A 117 12.36 2.80 -5.47
CA LEU A 117 12.77 2.06 -6.67
C LEU A 117 14.01 2.68 -7.33
N ALA A 118 14.13 4.01 -7.31
CA ALA A 118 15.31 4.69 -7.83
C ALA A 118 16.57 4.44 -6.98
N GLU A 119 16.42 4.34 -5.66
CA GLU A 119 17.51 3.96 -4.75
C GLU A 119 17.99 2.53 -5.01
N ASP A 120 17.06 1.61 -5.29
CA ASP A 120 17.34 0.23 -5.72
C ASP A 120 17.90 0.13 -7.16
N GLY A 121 17.95 1.25 -7.90
CA GLY A 121 18.38 1.28 -9.31
C GLY A 121 17.35 0.73 -10.30
N ASP A 122 16.11 0.45 -9.87
CA ASP A 122 15.02 -0.09 -10.70
C ASP A 122 14.32 1.02 -11.51
N ILE A 123 14.98 1.46 -12.59
CA ILE A 123 14.46 2.52 -13.46
C ILE A 123 13.17 2.10 -14.20
N VAL A 124 12.97 0.81 -14.45
CA VAL A 124 11.75 0.31 -15.11
C VAL A 124 10.57 0.45 -14.15
N GLY A 125 10.73 0.02 -12.90
CA GLY A 125 9.75 0.19 -11.84
C GLY A 125 9.44 1.66 -11.56
N VAL A 126 10.44 2.54 -11.57
CA VAL A 126 10.23 4.01 -11.47
C VAL A 126 9.28 4.50 -12.57
N ARG A 127 9.51 4.11 -13.83
CA ARG A 127 8.64 4.52 -14.94
C ARG A 127 7.22 3.98 -14.79
N GLU A 128 7.09 2.74 -14.32
CA GLU A 128 5.78 2.12 -14.09
C GLU A 128 5.00 2.84 -13.00
N ALA A 129 5.64 3.13 -11.86
CA ALA A 129 5.04 3.86 -10.75
C ALA A 129 4.59 5.27 -11.19
N LEU A 130 5.43 5.97 -11.95
CA LEU A 130 5.12 7.34 -12.39
C LEU A 130 4.21 7.40 -13.63
N SER A 131 3.81 6.26 -14.22
CA SER A 131 3.01 6.23 -15.46
C SER A 131 1.65 6.91 -15.34
N HIS A 132 1.11 7.02 -14.13
CA HIS A 132 -0.20 7.61 -13.83
C HIS A 132 -0.11 9.04 -13.28
N ILE A 133 1.10 9.61 -13.23
CA ILE A 133 1.34 10.98 -12.81
C ILE A 133 1.39 11.89 -14.03
N ASP A 134 1.00 13.16 -13.84
CA ASP A 134 1.17 14.23 -14.81
C ASP A 134 2.57 14.23 -15.48
N GLU A 135 2.60 14.51 -16.78
CA GLU A 135 3.79 14.40 -17.63
C GLU A 135 4.92 15.30 -17.15
N ASP A 136 4.61 16.55 -16.78
CA ASP A 136 5.62 17.52 -16.37
C ASP A 136 6.26 17.11 -15.04
N LEU A 137 5.43 16.68 -14.09
CA LEU A 137 5.90 16.15 -12.81
C LEU A 137 6.72 14.86 -13.01
N ARG A 138 6.24 13.93 -13.85
CA ARG A 138 6.97 12.72 -14.21
C ARG A 138 8.33 13.03 -14.83
N ALA A 139 8.39 13.94 -15.80
CA ALA A 139 9.61 14.34 -16.47
C ALA A 139 10.60 15.00 -15.50
N MET A 140 10.11 15.84 -14.58
CA MET A 140 10.92 16.44 -13.52
C MET A 140 11.54 15.37 -12.61
N ILE A 141 10.75 14.39 -12.16
CA ILE A 141 11.22 13.31 -11.28
C ILE A 141 12.25 12.44 -12.03
N MET A 142 11.96 12.02 -13.26
CA MET A 142 12.89 11.22 -14.07
C MET A 142 14.22 11.92 -14.32
N ARG A 143 14.23 13.24 -14.49
CA ARG A 143 15.46 14.04 -14.61
C ARG A 143 16.29 13.97 -13.33
N LYS A 144 15.65 14.05 -12.16
CA LYS A 144 16.34 13.89 -10.86
C LYS A 144 16.90 12.48 -10.74
N VAL A 145 16.10 11.44 -10.92
CA VAL A 145 16.54 10.03 -10.85
C VAL A 145 17.77 9.79 -11.73
N SER A 146 17.74 10.24 -12.99
CA SER A 146 18.85 10.08 -13.94
C SER A 146 20.13 10.81 -13.48
N ALA A 147 20.01 11.95 -12.80
CA ALA A 147 21.17 12.70 -12.29
C ALA A 147 21.81 12.06 -11.05
N TYR A 148 21.05 11.29 -10.26
CA TYR A 148 21.54 10.61 -9.07
C TYR A 148 22.05 9.18 -9.36
N GLN A 149 21.59 8.53 -10.43
CA GLN A 149 21.96 7.17 -10.80
C GLN A 149 23.49 6.92 -10.92
N PRO A 150 24.31 7.81 -11.54
CA PRO A 150 25.76 7.62 -11.60
C PRO A 150 26.44 7.70 -10.24
N LYS A 151 25.83 8.38 -9.26
CA LYS A 151 26.38 8.53 -7.91
C LYS A 151 26.14 7.27 -7.07
N ILE A 152 24.97 6.64 -7.21
CA ILE A 152 24.63 5.38 -6.53
C ILE A 152 25.57 4.26 -7.00
N GLN A 153 25.69 4.06 -8.32
CA GLN A 153 26.59 3.06 -8.90
C GLN A 153 28.06 3.24 -8.50
N ARG A 154 28.51 4.50 -8.34
CA ARG A 154 29.88 4.81 -7.91
C ARG A 154 30.10 4.48 -6.43
N LEU A 155 29.08 4.61 -5.58
CA LEU A 155 29.16 4.24 -4.16
C LEU A 155 29.19 2.71 -3.98
N ASP A 156 28.35 1.98 -4.72
CA ASP A 156 28.35 0.51 -4.68
C ASP A 156 29.68 -0.07 -5.16
N GLY A 157 30.26 0.48 -6.23
CA GLY A 157 31.57 0.08 -6.73
C GLY A 157 32.72 0.37 -5.76
N LEU A 158 32.63 1.42 -4.94
CA LEU A 158 33.64 1.72 -3.91
C LEU A 158 33.54 0.76 -2.71
N ASN A 159 32.32 0.37 -2.31
CA ASN A 159 32.11 -0.57 -1.22
C ASN A 159 32.59 -1.99 -1.58
N LEU A 160 32.37 -2.44 -2.83
CA LEU A 160 32.86 -3.74 -3.31
C LEU A 160 34.39 -3.83 -3.38
N VAL A 161 35.08 -2.73 -3.71
CA VAL A 161 36.55 -2.67 -3.73
C VAL A 161 37.13 -2.65 -2.31
N GLY A 162 36.44 -2.05 -1.34
CA GLY A 162 36.83 -2.07 0.07
C GLY A 162 36.78 -3.47 0.69
N ASP A 163 35.76 -4.26 0.37
CA ASP A 163 35.61 -5.62 0.87
C ASP A 163 36.61 -6.60 0.25
N GLN A 164 36.90 -6.48 -1.05
CA GLN A 164 37.93 -7.31 -1.70
C GLN A 164 39.34 -7.05 -1.17
N ALA A 165 39.65 -5.80 -0.80
CA ALA A 165 40.94 -5.45 -0.18
C ALA A 165 41.09 -6.03 1.24
N ALA A 166 39.97 -6.19 1.97
CA ALA A 166 39.96 -6.81 3.29
C ALA A 166 40.15 -8.33 3.24
N GLU A 167 39.54 -9.03 2.27
CA GLU A 167 39.72 -10.48 2.09
C GLU A 167 41.14 -10.85 1.62
N THR A 168 41.77 -10.05 0.75
CA THR A 168 43.14 -10.34 0.29
C THR A 168 44.22 -10.23 1.37
N ASN A 169 43.95 -9.47 2.45
CA ASN A 169 44.88 -9.33 3.57
C ASN A 169 44.73 -10.42 4.64
N SER A 170 43.68 -11.26 4.57
CA SER A 170 43.44 -12.34 5.53
C SER A 170 44.01 -13.70 5.09
N LEU A 171 44.50 -13.83 3.85
CA LEU A 171 45.02 -15.09 3.29
C LEU A 171 46.57 -15.15 3.24
N ALA A 172 47.26 -14.18 3.83
CA ALA A 172 48.73 -14.07 3.82
C ALA A 172 49.37 -14.21 5.22
N ALA A 173 48.78 -14.99 6.13
CA ALA A 173 49.33 -15.29 7.45
C ALA A 173 49.57 -16.80 7.64
#